data_AF-A0A969T679-F1
#
_entry.id   AF-A0A969T679-F1
#
_cell.length_a   1.000
_cell.length_b   1.000
_cell.length_c   1.000
_cell.angle_alpha   90.00
_cell.angle_beta   90.00
_cell.angle_gamma   90.00
#
_symmetry.space_group_name_H-M   'P 1'
#
loop_
_entity.id
_entity.type
_entity.pdbx_description
1 polymer ?
#
loop_
_entity_poly.entity_id
_entity_poly.type
_entity_poly.pdbx_seq_one_letter_code
_entity_poly.pdbx_strand_id
1 'polypeptide(L)'
;MLLANVAGLFAVAKVDQFVRYTYLTFISLTVGGMILGPIVQLYAFGDLWTGVPFGWDLTDNKTLIAFLFWLAAVLGNRKNHRRPYLVITAAIIGLLVYSIPHSVFGSELDRASGEVTQGMIQLFHLF
;
A
#
# COMPACT_ATOMS: atom_id res chain seq x y z
N MET A 1 -4.84 -2.79 6.86
CA MET A 1 -3.92 -2.96 8.01
C MET A 1 -4.30 -4.09 8.95
N LEU A 2 -5.56 -4.19 9.42
CA LEU A 2 -5.96 -5.26 10.36
C LEU A 2 -5.61 -6.69 9.88
N LEU A 3 -6.09 -7.08 8.69
CA LEU A 3 -5.86 -8.43 8.13
C LEU A 3 -4.37 -8.71 7.91
N ALA A 4 -3.61 -7.70 7.46
CA ALA A 4 -2.18 -7.79 7.23
C ALA A 4 -1.41 -8.08 8.53
N ASN A 5 -1.76 -7.38 9.61
CA ASN A 5 -1.15 -7.58 10.92
C ASN A 5 -1.52 -8.94 11.51
N VAL A 6 -2.77 -9.38 11.37
CA VAL A 6 -3.20 -10.73 11.80
C VAL A 6 -2.44 -11.81 11.02
N ALA A 7 -2.33 -11.68 9.69
CA ALA A 7 -1.55 -12.58 8.85
C ALA A 7 -0.08 -12.65 9.29
N GLY A 8 0.54 -11.50 9.55
CA GLY A 8 1.92 -11.40 10.03
C GLY A 8 2.11 -12.07 11.40
N LEU A 9 1.26 -11.75 12.37
CA LEU A 9 1.30 -12.35 13.71
C LEU A 9 1.09 -13.87 13.67
N PHE A 10 0.14 -14.34 12.85
CA PHE A 10 -0.08 -15.78 12.67
C PHE A 10 1.11 -16.46 11.99
N ALA A 11 1.77 -15.79 11.04
CA ALA A 11 2.97 -16.31 10.42
C ALA A 11 4.15 -16.40 11.41
N VAL A 12 4.32 -15.41 12.30
CA VAL A 12 5.32 -15.44 13.39
C VAL A 12 5.01 -16.58 14.38
N ALA A 13 3.74 -16.70 14.80
CA ALA A 13 3.29 -17.73 15.72
C ALA A 13 3.16 -19.12 15.09
N LYS A 14 3.48 -19.27 13.79
CA LYS A 14 3.34 -20.52 13.00
C LYS A 14 1.93 -21.13 13.07
N VAL A 15 0.92 -20.27 13.13
CA VAL A 15 -0.51 -20.64 13.12
C VAL A 15 -0.94 -20.87 11.68
N ASP A 16 -1.38 -22.10 11.35
CA ASP A 16 -1.73 -22.55 9.99
C ASP A 16 -2.67 -21.61 9.22
N GLN A 17 -3.54 -20.90 9.92
CA GLN A 17 -4.49 -19.94 9.38
C GLN A 17 -3.81 -18.73 8.70
N PHE A 18 -2.50 -18.50 8.89
CA PHE A 18 -1.77 -17.37 8.29
C PHE A 18 -1.92 -17.32 6.76
N VAL A 19 -2.03 -18.48 6.10
CA VAL A 19 -2.23 -18.58 4.64
C VAL A 19 -3.59 -18.02 4.25
N ARG A 20 -4.66 -18.35 4.99
CA ARG A 20 -6.01 -17.80 4.75
C ARG A 20 -6.01 -16.28 4.90
N TYR A 21 -5.39 -15.76 5.95
CA TYR A 21 -5.30 -14.32 6.18
C TYR A 21 -4.40 -13.62 5.15
N THR A 22 -3.42 -14.31 4.58
CA THR A 22 -2.61 -13.81 3.46
C THR A 22 -3.48 -13.58 2.21
N TYR A 23 -4.32 -14.55 1.85
CA TYR A 23 -5.27 -14.38 0.74
C TYR A 23 -6.30 -13.28 1.00
N LEU A 24 -6.88 -13.23 2.21
CA LEU A 24 -7.84 -12.18 2.57
C LEU A 24 -7.19 -10.78 2.49
N THR A 25 -5.96 -10.64 3.01
CA THR A 25 -5.22 -9.37 2.95
C THR A 25 -4.96 -8.96 1.51
N PHE A 26 -4.48 -9.87 0.67
CA PHE A 26 -4.20 -9.57 -0.73
C PHE A 26 -5.48 -9.18 -1.48
N ILE A 27 -6.58 -9.91 -1.31
CA ILE A 27 -7.87 -9.57 -1.96
C ILE A 27 -8.35 -8.19 -1.50
N SER A 28 -8.34 -7.91 -0.19
CA SER A 28 -8.73 -6.60 0.33
C SER A 28 -7.83 -5.48 -0.17
N LEU A 29 -6.52 -5.70 -0.31
CA LEU A 29 -5.59 -4.71 -0.85
C LEU A 29 -5.80 -4.50 -2.35
N THR A 30 -6.09 -5.55 -3.12
CA THR A 30 -6.42 -5.41 -4.54
C THR A 30 -7.69 -4.59 -4.72
N VAL A 31 -8.77 -4.94 -4.00
CA VAL A 31 -10.05 -4.23 -4.13
C VAL A 31 -9.94 -2.81 -3.60
N GLY A 32 -9.40 -2.61 -2.40
CA GLY A 32 -9.29 -1.30 -1.77
C GLY A 32 -8.22 -0.41 -2.41
N GLY A 33 -7.00 -0.93 -2.56
CA GLY A 33 -5.83 -0.16 -2.98
C GLY A 33 -5.70 -0.03 -4.49
N MET A 34 -5.90 -1.10 -5.26
CA MET A 34 -5.65 -1.10 -6.72
C MET A 34 -6.88 -0.85 -7.58
N ILE A 35 -8.09 -0.90 -7.00
CA ILE A 35 -9.35 -0.62 -7.72
C ILE A 35 -10.00 0.62 -7.14
N LEU A 36 -10.42 0.58 -5.88
CA LEU A 36 -11.14 1.71 -5.26
C LEU A 36 -10.24 2.94 -5.09
N GLY A 37 -8.96 2.77 -4.76
CA GLY A 37 -7.98 3.86 -4.67
C GLY A 37 -7.92 4.70 -5.95
N PRO A 38 -7.55 4.12 -7.11
CA PRO A 38 -7.57 4.78 -8.42
C PRO A 38 -8.89 5.46 -8.77
N ILE A 39 -10.02 4.82 -8.44
CA ILE A 39 -11.34 5.39 -8.72
C ILE A 39 -11.55 6.66 -7.89
N VAL A 40 -11.25 6.62 -6.58
CA VAL A 40 -11.36 7.80 -5.72
C VAL A 40 -10.39 8.89 -6.17
N GLN A 41 -9.17 8.53 -6.56
CA GLN A 41 -8.16 9.44 -7.11
C GLN A 41 -8.67 10.14 -8.37
N LEU A 42 -9.31 9.40 -9.28
CA LEU A 42 -9.92 9.95 -10.49
C LEU A 42 -11.01 10.99 -10.16
N TYR A 43 -11.88 10.69 -9.20
CA TYR A 43 -12.93 11.64 -8.79
C TYR A 43 -12.39 12.86 -8.04
N ALA A 44 -11.25 12.72 -7.34
CA ALA A 44 -10.64 13.80 -6.59
C ALA A 44 -9.76 14.70 -7.48
N PHE A 45 -8.93 14.12 -8.35
CA PHE A 45 -7.85 14.83 -9.04
C PHE A 45 -7.89 14.69 -10.57
N GLY A 46 -8.82 13.92 -11.12
CA GLY A 46 -8.96 13.73 -12.58
C GLY A 46 -8.03 12.68 -13.18
N ASP A 47 -7.12 12.10 -12.38
CA ASP A 47 -6.20 11.06 -12.82
C ASP A 47 -6.46 9.72 -12.11
N LEU A 48 -6.45 8.62 -12.86
CA LEU A 48 -6.66 7.27 -12.30
C LEU A 48 -5.45 6.77 -11.50
N TRP A 49 -4.23 7.11 -11.91
CA TRP A 49 -3.02 6.63 -11.27
C TRP A 49 -1.87 7.58 -11.56
N THR A 50 -1.23 8.01 -10.48
CA THR A 50 -0.15 9.00 -10.47
C THR A 50 1.17 8.44 -9.94
N GLY A 51 1.22 7.14 -9.63
CA GLY A 51 2.44 6.40 -9.31
C GLY A 51 3.17 5.85 -10.55
N VAL A 52 4.24 5.09 -10.31
CA VAL A 52 5.04 4.48 -11.38
C VAL A 52 4.17 3.54 -12.25
N PRO A 53 4.29 3.54 -13.59
CA PRO A 53 5.25 4.29 -14.41
C PRO A 53 4.77 5.67 -14.90
N PHE A 54 3.55 6.09 -14.55
CA PHE A 54 2.92 7.30 -15.09
C PHE A 54 3.26 8.57 -14.30
N GLY A 55 3.69 8.43 -13.05
CA GLY A 55 4.15 9.51 -12.21
C GLY A 55 4.96 9.02 -11.00
N TRP A 56 5.09 9.89 -10.01
CA TRP A 56 5.89 9.67 -8.79
C TRP A 56 5.12 9.93 -7.50
N ASP A 57 3.79 9.93 -7.55
CA ASP A 57 2.95 10.10 -6.36
C ASP A 57 3.30 9.08 -5.28
N LEU A 58 3.56 9.57 -4.08
CA LEU A 58 4.03 8.73 -2.98
C LEU A 58 2.92 7.80 -2.49
N THR A 59 1.66 8.21 -2.50
CA THR A 59 0.53 7.42 -2.01
C THR A 59 0.25 6.22 -2.91
N ASP A 60 0.31 6.42 -4.23
CA ASP A 60 0.20 5.35 -5.22
C ASP A 60 1.39 4.39 -5.14
N ASN A 61 2.61 4.93 -5.06
CA ASN A 61 3.83 4.11 -4.97
C ASN A 61 3.90 3.28 -3.69
N LYS A 62 3.47 3.85 -2.55
CA LYS A 62 3.31 3.13 -1.27
C LYS A 62 2.38 1.93 -1.44
N THR A 63 1.20 2.17 -2.03
CA THR A 63 0.20 1.12 -2.25
C THR A 63 0.73 0.05 -3.19
N LEU A 64 1.43 0.43 -4.26
CA LEU A 64 2.05 -0.49 -5.20
C LEU A 64 3.14 -1.36 -4.54
N ILE A 65 4.02 -0.77 -3.72
CA ILE A 65 5.04 -1.52 -2.98
C ILE A 65 4.37 -2.55 -2.06
N ALA A 66 3.38 -2.14 -1.27
CA ALA A 66 2.64 -3.06 -0.41
C ALA A 66 2.00 -4.20 -1.24
N PHE A 67 1.39 -3.87 -2.39
CA PHE A 67 0.76 -4.83 -3.28
C PHE A 67 1.75 -5.88 -3.81
N LEU A 68 2.93 -5.47 -4.26
CA LEU A 68 3.96 -6.36 -4.78
C LEU A 68 4.47 -7.36 -3.73
N PHE A 69 4.70 -6.89 -2.50
CA PHE A 69 5.13 -7.78 -1.42
C PHE A 69 4.03 -8.77 -1.02
N TRP A 70 2.76 -8.34 -0.97
CA TRP A 70 1.65 -9.24 -0.72
C TRP A 70 1.41 -10.24 -1.86
N LEU A 71 1.62 -9.82 -3.12
CA LEU A 71 1.59 -10.72 -4.27
C LEU A 71 2.67 -11.81 -4.14
N ALA A 72 3.91 -11.42 -3.81
CA ALA A 72 4.99 -12.37 -3.57
C ALA A 72 4.66 -13.35 -2.43
N ALA A 73 4.05 -12.86 -1.34
CA ALA A 73 3.60 -13.68 -0.22
C ALA A 73 2.52 -14.69 -0.64
N VAL A 74 1.54 -14.28 -1.46
CA VAL A 74 0.51 -15.17 -2.02
C VAL A 74 1.11 -16.22 -2.94
N LEU A 75 1.96 -15.81 -3.88
CA LEU A 75 2.59 -16.72 -4.84
C LEU A 75 3.50 -17.74 -4.15
N GLY A 76 4.29 -17.29 -3.17
CA GLY A 76 5.18 -18.15 -2.41
C GLY A 76 4.46 -19.11 -1.45
N ASN A 77 3.19 -18.85 -1.11
CA ASN A 77 2.37 -19.74 -0.29
C ASN A 77 1.33 -20.53 -1.11
N ARG A 78 1.44 -20.52 -2.45
CA ARG A 78 0.59 -21.31 -3.34
C ARG A 78 1.05 -22.78 -3.38
N LYS A 79 0.12 -23.70 -3.68
CA LYS A 79 0.40 -25.14 -3.91
C LYS A 79 1.18 -25.82 -2.75
N ASN A 80 0.67 -25.72 -1.54
CA ASN A 80 1.19 -26.36 -0.31
C ASN A 80 2.56 -25.88 0.21
N HIS A 81 3.17 -24.87 -0.41
CA HIS A 81 4.35 -24.24 0.18
C HIS A 81 3.92 -23.37 1.37
N ARG A 82 4.52 -23.58 2.54
CA ARG A 82 4.28 -22.76 3.75
C ARG A 82 5.54 -21.93 4.03
N ARG A 83 5.58 -20.73 3.47
CA ARG A 83 6.70 -19.78 3.56
C ARG A 83 6.28 -18.58 4.44
N PRO A 84 6.27 -18.75 5.78
CA PRO A 84 5.83 -17.69 6.70
C PRO A 84 6.72 -16.46 6.61
N TYR A 85 8.01 -16.61 6.29
CA TYR A 85 8.94 -15.49 6.14
C TYR A 85 8.49 -14.47 5.09
N LEU A 86 7.87 -14.90 3.99
CA LEU A 86 7.34 -13.96 2.97
C LEU A 86 6.18 -13.13 3.50
N VAL A 87 5.32 -13.72 4.33
CA VAL A 87 4.18 -13.06 4.94
C VAL A 87 4.64 -12.07 6.02
N ILE A 88 5.63 -12.47 6.81
CA ILE A 88 6.25 -11.59 7.83
C ILE A 88 6.89 -10.38 7.15
N THR A 89 7.68 -10.59 6.10
CA THR A 89 8.28 -9.49 5.34
C THR A 89 7.21 -8.57 4.74
N ALA A 90 6.15 -9.11 4.14
CA ALA A 90 5.06 -8.31 3.58
C ALA A 90 4.31 -7.50 4.66
N ALA A 91 4.09 -8.08 5.85
CA ALA A 91 3.47 -7.38 6.97
C ALA A 91 4.35 -6.22 7.49
N ILE A 92 5.66 -6.44 7.63
CA ILE A 92 6.61 -5.39 8.03
C ILE A 92 6.64 -4.25 7.01
N ILE A 93 6.76 -4.57 5.72
CA ILE A 93 6.73 -3.57 4.65
C ILE A 93 5.42 -2.80 4.67
N GLY A 94 4.28 -3.48 4.85
CA GLY A 94 2.99 -2.82 5.02
C GLY A 94 3.00 -1.82 6.17
N LEU A 95 3.48 -2.22 7.35
CA LEU A 95 3.59 -1.31 8.49
C LEU A 95 4.47 -0.10 8.19
N LEU A 96 5.65 -0.30 7.58
CA LEU A 96 6.55 0.80 7.23
C LEU A 96 5.89 1.76 6.24
N VAL A 97 5.33 1.25 5.16
CA VAL A 97 4.68 2.01 4.09
C VAL A 97 3.54 2.89 4.63
N TYR A 98 2.66 2.31 5.46
CA TYR A 98 1.50 3.02 6.01
C TYR A 98 1.82 3.82 7.27
N SER A 99 3.04 3.74 7.81
CA SER A 99 3.52 4.63 8.88
C SER A 99 4.06 5.95 8.32
N ILE A 100 4.42 6.01 7.04
CA ILE A 100 4.87 7.25 6.40
C ILE A 100 3.64 8.16 6.21
N PRO A 101 3.66 9.41 6.72
CA PRO A 101 2.54 10.35 6.60
C PRO A 101 2.10 10.59 5.15
N HIS A 102 0.81 10.85 4.96
CA HIS A 102 0.23 11.23 3.67
C HIS A 102 0.51 12.70 3.28
N SER A 103 0.92 13.53 4.24
CA SER A 103 1.29 14.95 4.03
C SER A 103 2.66 15.14 3.34
N VAL A 104 3.20 14.09 2.74
CA VAL A 104 4.54 14.06 2.15
C VAL A 104 4.36 13.54 0.73
N PHE A 105 4.56 14.39 -0.28
CA PHE A 105 4.59 14.00 -1.70
C PHE A 105 3.35 13.27 -2.23
N GLY A 106 2.17 13.59 -1.71
CA GLY A 106 0.89 13.19 -2.29
C GLY A 106 0.35 14.23 -3.28
N SER A 107 -0.53 13.81 -4.20
CA SER A 107 -1.37 14.70 -5.00
C SER A 107 -2.29 15.53 -4.09
N GLU A 108 -2.23 16.85 -4.21
CA GLU A 108 -3.05 17.80 -3.47
C GLU A 108 -3.80 18.73 -4.44
N LEU A 109 -5.03 19.07 -4.09
CA LEU A 109 -5.82 20.08 -4.80
C LEU A 109 -5.49 21.44 -4.17
N ASP A 110 -4.92 22.34 -4.95
CA ASP A 110 -4.80 23.72 -4.53
C ASP A 110 -6.19 24.36 -4.58
N ARG A 111 -6.76 24.64 -3.41
CA ARG A 111 -8.12 25.21 -3.28
C ARG A 111 -8.23 26.64 -3.81
N ALA A 112 -7.11 27.32 -4.02
CA ALA A 112 -7.09 28.68 -4.55
C ALA A 112 -7.09 28.72 -6.09
N SER A 113 -6.36 27.79 -6.72
CA SER A 113 -6.21 27.74 -8.19
C SER A 113 -7.07 26.66 -8.87
N GLY A 114 -7.52 25.64 -8.12
CA GLY A 114 -8.18 24.45 -8.66
C GLY A 114 -7.22 23.48 -9.34
N GLU A 115 -5.91 23.73 -9.31
CA GLU A 115 -4.92 22.89 -9.94
C GLU A 115 -4.45 21.76 -9.01
N VAL A 116 -4.12 20.61 -9.61
CA VAL A 116 -3.57 19.46 -8.91
C VAL A 116 -2.06 19.66 -8.82
N THR A 117 -1.54 19.81 -7.61
CA THR A 117 -0.12 19.99 -7.33
C THR A 117 0.41 18.80 -6.52
N GLN A 118 1.70 18.47 -6.67
CA GLN A 118 2.33 17.46 -5.80
C GLN A 118 2.84 18.14 -4.54
N GLY A 119 2.44 17.65 -3.36
CA GLY A 119 2.85 18.20 -2.07
C GLY A 119 4.36 18.13 -1.88
N MET A 120 5.06 19.26 -1.99
CA MET A 120 6.48 19.34 -1.64
C MET A 120 6.64 19.31 -0.12
N ILE A 121 7.67 18.60 0.36
CA ILE A 121 8.08 18.74 1.76
C ILE A 121 8.56 20.18 1.99
N GLN A 122 7.84 20.95 2.81
CA GLN A 122 8.38 22.17 3.43
C GLN A 122 9.44 21.78 4.47
N LEU A 123 10.61 21.31 4.02
CA LEU A 123 11.73 20.99 4.92
C LEU A 123 12.58 22.23 5.27
N PHE A 124 12.26 23.41 4.71
CA PHE A 124 13.07 24.63 4.81
C PHE A 124 12.25 25.88 5.15
N HIS A 125 11.59 25.90 6.31
CA HIS A 125 11.09 27.15 6.90
C HIS A 125 11.64 27.37 8.32
N LEU A 126 12.92 27.05 8.51
CA LEU A 126 13.69 27.33 9.72
C LEU A 126 15.10 27.77 9.32
N PHE A 127 15.23 28.87 8.57
CA PHE A 127 16.34 29.84 8.62
C PHE A 127 15.89 31.13 7.91
#